data_AF-A0A0F5FNH2-F1
#
_entry.id   AF-A0A0F5FNH2-F1
#
_cell.length_a   1.000
_cell.length_b   1.000
_cell.length_c   1.000
_cell.angle_alpha   90.00
_cell.angle_beta   90.00
_cell.angle_gamma   90.00
#
_symmetry.space_group_name_H-M   'P 1'
#
loop_
_entity.id
_entity.type
_entity.pdbx_description
1 polymer ?
#
loop_
_entity_poly.entity_id
_entity_poly.type
_entity_poly.pdbx_seq_one_letter_code
_entity_poly.pdbx_strand_id
1 'polypeptide(L)'
;MTERIRRDNALRAAEQYAPSPKSSILTYGIVAMVLAGILLYVVSSFYDIDLSGRPQIVAGIIALAVVGGIGLRWWRRRKSNIAFQTEYQRRSQP
;
A
#
# COMPACT_ATOMS: atom_id res chain seq x y z
N MET A 1 31.61 3.93 -16.54
CA MET A 1 30.71 3.40 -15.48
C MET A 1 29.69 2.46 -16.10
N THR A 2 29.73 1.18 -15.70
CA THR A 2 28.88 0.11 -16.24
C THR A 2 27.40 0.36 -15.94
N GLU A 3 26.51 0.01 -16.86
CA GLU A 3 25.05 0.23 -16.76
C GLU A 3 24.45 -0.32 -15.44
N ARG A 4 24.94 -1.48 -14.98
CA ARG A 4 24.57 -2.07 -13.69
C ARG A 4 24.84 -1.14 -12.50
N ILE A 5 26.03 -0.53 -12.46
CA ILE A 5 26.43 0.37 -11.37
C ILE A 5 25.57 1.64 -11.38
N ARG A 6 25.21 2.15 -12.57
CA ARG A 6 24.29 3.29 -12.71
C ARG A 6 22.89 2.96 -12.18
N ARG A 7 22.36 1.79 -12.56
CA ARG A 7 21.05 1.32 -12.10
C ARG A 7 21.00 1.13 -10.58
N ASP A 8 22.01 0.50 -10.00
CA ASP A 8 22.06 0.24 -8.56
C ASP A 8 22.16 1.54 -7.74
N ASN A 9 22.91 2.53 -8.23
CA ASN A 9 22.98 3.85 -7.60
C ASN A 9 21.64 4.61 -7.67
N ALA A 10 20.94 4.54 -8.80
CA ALA A 10 19.61 5.14 -8.93
C ALA A 10 18.56 4.44 -8.04
N LEU A 11 18.63 3.11 -7.93
CA LEU A 11 17.77 2.35 -7.01
C LEU A 11 18.01 2.74 -5.55
N ARG A 12 19.27 2.78 -5.09
CA ARG A 12 19.60 3.18 -3.72
C ARG A 12 19.13 4.59 -3.40
N ALA A 13 19.36 5.53 -4.31
CA ALA A 13 18.94 6.91 -4.11
C ALA A 13 17.40 7.04 -4.07
N ALA A 14 16.67 6.35 -4.95
CA ALA A 14 15.21 6.31 -4.90
C ALA A 14 14.67 5.62 -3.64
N GLU A 15 15.33 4.57 -3.15
CA GLU A 15 14.91 3.82 -1.95
C GLU A 15 15.03 4.67 -0.67
N GLN A 16 15.92 5.67 -0.63
CA GLN A 16 16.08 6.57 0.53
C GLN A 16 14.85 7.44 0.81
N TYR A 17 14.11 7.86 -0.21
CA TYR A 17 12.96 8.76 -0.06
C TYR A 17 11.63 8.18 -0.57
N ALA A 18 11.66 7.12 -1.38
CA ALA A 18 10.49 6.42 -1.91
C ALA A 18 10.70 4.89 -1.90
N PRO A 19 10.73 4.27 -0.70
CA PRO A 19 11.00 2.85 -0.58
C PRO A 19 9.94 2.02 -1.29
N SER A 20 10.40 1.02 -2.04
CA SER A 20 9.50 0.08 -2.71
C SER A 20 8.77 -0.77 -1.67
N PRO A 21 7.46 -1.04 -1.85
CA PRO A 21 6.72 -1.90 -0.94
C PRO A 21 7.22 -3.35 -1.07
N LYS A 22 8.10 -3.78 -0.14
CA LYS A 22 8.67 -5.14 -0.09
C LYS A 22 7.64 -6.21 0.30
N SER A 23 6.58 -5.81 1.01
CA SER A 23 5.50 -6.70 1.43
C SER A 23 4.54 -7.05 0.28
N SER A 24 3.91 -8.24 0.38
CA SER A 24 2.97 -8.77 -0.61
C SER A 24 1.65 -7.99 -0.64
N ILE A 25 0.92 -8.02 -1.77
CA ILE A 25 -0.46 -7.48 -1.91
C ILE A 25 -1.33 -8.06 -0.78
N LEU A 26 -1.16 -9.37 -0.52
CA LEU A 26 -1.96 -10.10 0.45
C LEU A 26 -1.81 -9.52 1.86
N THR A 27 -0.59 -9.12 2.23
CA THR A 27 -0.32 -8.52 3.54
C THR A 27 -1.07 -7.21 3.72
N TYR A 28 -1.13 -6.36 2.69
CA TYR A 28 -1.89 -5.10 2.76
C TYR A 28 -3.40 -5.34 2.86
N GLY A 29 -3.92 -6.35 2.15
CA GLY A 29 -5.32 -6.75 2.23
C GLY A 29 -5.68 -7.26 3.63
N ILE A 30 -4.88 -8.18 4.20
CA ILE A 30 -5.10 -8.72 5.55
C ILE A 30 -5.04 -7.62 6.60
N VAL A 31 -4.04 -6.74 6.55
CA VAL A 31 -3.92 -5.62 7.50
C VAL A 31 -5.13 -4.70 7.41
N ALA A 32 -5.56 -4.34 6.20
CA ALA A 32 -6.74 -3.49 6.03
C ALA A 32 -8.02 -4.17 6.53
N MET A 33 -8.18 -5.48 6.30
CA MET A 33 -9.29 -6.27 6.82
C MET A 33 -9.32 -6.28 8.35
N VAL A 34 -8.17 -6.51 9.00
CA VAL A 34 -8.07 -6.51 10.47
C VAL A 34 -8.40 -5.13 11.04
N LEU A 35 -7.86 -4.06 10.46
CA LEU A 35 -8.16 -2.70 10.87
C LEU A 35 -9.65 -2.35 10.71
N ALA A 36 -10.27 -2.76 9.60
CA ALA A 36 -11.70 -2.56 9.39
C ALA A 36 -12.55 -3.34 10.39
N GLY A 37 -12.16 -4.58 10.72
CA GLY A 37 -12.83 -5.38 11.74
C GLY A 37 -12.78 -4.74 13.13
N ILE A 38 -11.60 -4.23 13.54
CA ILE A 38 -11.44 -3.50 14.80
C ILE A 38 -12.31 -2.23 14.80
N LEU A 39 -12.31 -1.46 13.71
CA LEU A 39 -13.13 -0.25 13.59
C LEU A 39 -14.63 -0.58 13.71
N LEU A 40 -15.09 -1.62 13.02
CA LEU A 40 -16.48 -2.08 13.08
C LEU A 40 -16.87 -2.52 14.49
N TYR A 41 -15.99 -3.23 15.20
CA TYR A 41 -16.22 -3.63 16.58
C TYR A 41 -16.37 -2.42 17.50
N VAL A 42 -15.48 -1.44 17.39
CA VAL A 42 -15.53 -0.20 18.19
C VAL A 42 -16.81 0.58 17.88
N VAL A 43 -17.16 0.75 16.60
CA VAL A 43 -18.37 1.48 16.18
C VAL A 43 -19.64 0.76 16.65
N SER A 44 -19.71 -0.56 16.50
CA SER A 44 -20.84 -1.36 16.98
C SER A 44 -21.00 -1.24 18.49
N SER A 45 -19.91 -1.33 19.24
CA SER A 45 -19.95 -1.20 20.70
C SER A 45 -20.31 0.21 21.17
N PHE A 46 -19.90 1.26 20.45
CA PHE A 46 -20.14 2.64 20.86
C PHE A 46 -21.54 3.14 20.52
N TYR A 47 -22.09 2.69 19.38
CA TYR A 47 -23.39 3.11 18.87
C TYR A 47 -24.51 2.09 19.08
N ASP A 48 -24.23 1.00 19.81
CA ASP A 48 -25.14 -0.13 20.04
C ASP A 48 -25.77 -0.66 18.74
N ILE A 49 -24.95 -0.73 17.68
CA ILE A 49 -25.37 -1.19 16.36
C ILE A 49 -25.28 -2.72 16.34
N ASP A 50 -26.41 -3.39 16.13
CA ASP A 50 -26.41 -4.83 15.87
C ASP A 50 -25.91 -5.13 14.44
N LEU A 51 -24.62 -5.44 14.35
CA LEU A 51 -23.98 -5.88 13.12
C LEU A 51 -24.28 -7.35 12.78
N SER A 52 -24.73 -8.16 13.74
CA SER A 52 -24.99 -9.59 13.54
C SER A 52 -26.17 -9.82 12.60
N GLY A 53 -27.18 -8.95 12.63
CA GLY A 53 -28.32 -8.97 11.72
C GLY A 53 -28.02 -8.47 10.30
N ARG A 54 -26.82 -7.96 10.01
CA ARG A 54 -26.48 -7.33 8.72
C ARG A 54 -25.11 -7.76 8.18
N PRO A 55 -24.86 -9.06 7.99
CA PRO A 55 -23.56 -9.58 7.54
C PRO A 55 -23.12 -9.01 6.18
N GLN A 56 -24.06 -8.69 5.29
CA GLN A 56 -23.78 -8.07 3.99
C GLN A 56 -23.12 -6.69 4.11
N ILE A 57 -23.48 -5.89 5.11
CA ILE A 57 -22.88 -4.56 5.34
C ILE A 57 -21.45 -4.71 5.85
N VAL A 58 -21.26 -5.61 6.82
CA VAL A 58 -19.94 -5.95 7.36
C VAL A 58 -19.01 -6.44 6.25
N ALA A 59 -19.49 -7.38 5.43
CA ALA A 59 -18.73 -7.91 4.30
C ALA A 59 -18.39 -6.80 3.28
N GLY A 60 -19.34 -5.90 2.97
CA GLY A 60 -19.12 -4.77 2.08
C GLY A 60 -18.02 -3.82 2.58
N ILE A 61 -18.05 -3.46 3.86
CA ILE A 61 -17.05 -2.57 4.48
C ILE A 61 -15.67 -3.23 4.48
N ILE A 62 -15.59 -4.51 4.83
CA ILE A 62 -14.34 -5.28 4.79
C ILE A 62 -13.79 -5.34 3.36
N ALA A 63 -14.64 -5.63 2.38
CA ALA A 63 -14.23 -5.67 0.97
C ALA A 63 -13.67 -4.33 0.49
N LEU A 64 -14.33 -3.22 0.82
CA LEU A 64 -13.85 -1.87 0.51
C LEU A 64 -12.51 -1.57 1.18
N ALA A 65 -12.31 -1.99 2.44
CA ALA A 65 -11.04 -1.83 3.13
C ALA A 65 -9.91 -2.60 2.45
N VAL A 66 -10.17 -3.86 2.05
CA VAL A 66 -9.20 -4.69 1.31
C VAL A 66 -8.83 -4.03 -0.02
N VAL A 67 -9.82 -3.60 -0.80
CA VAL A 67 -9.59 -2.91 -2.09
C VAL A 67 -8.79 -1.61 -1.87
N GLY A 68 -9.12 -0.84 -0.82
CA GLY A 68 -8.37 0.35 -0.43
C GLY A 68 -6.91 0.04 -0.06
N GLY A 69 -6.66 -1.02 0.70
CA GLY A 69 -5.32 -1.48 1.06
C GLY A 69 -4.49 -1.90 -0.16
N ILE A 70 -5.12 -2.60 -1.11
CA ILE A 70 -4.50 -2.98 -2.39
C ILE A 70 -4.18 -1.72 -3.21
N GLY A 71 -5.12 -0.78 -3.30
CA GLY A 71 -4.95 0.51 -3.97
C GLY A 71 -3.79 1.32 -3.40
N LEU A 72 -3.65 1.34 -2.07
CA LEU A 72 -2.53 2.00 -1.37
C LEU A 72 -1.18 1.39 -1.78
N ARG A 73 -1.07 0.06 -1.86
CA ARG A 73 0.17 -0.60 -2.32
C ARG A 73 0.47 -0.23 -3.77
N TRP A 74 -0.55 -0.23 -4.63
CA TRP A 74 -0.39 0.13 -6.03
C TRP A 74 0.10 1.57 -6.19
N TRP A 75 -0.48 2.50 -5.44
CA TRP A 75 -0.04 3.89 -5.40
C TRP A 75 1.40 4.03 -4.90
N ARG A 76 1.77 3.35 -3.80
CA ARG A 76 3.15 3.33 -3.29
C ARG A 76 4.13 2.78 -4.31
N ARG A 77 3.75 1.71 -5.03
CA ARG A 77 4.58 1.12 -6.10
C ARG A 77 4.76 2.09 -7.26
N ARG A 78 3.69 2.78 -7.69
CA ARG A 78 3.78 3.82 -8.72
C ARG A 78 4.73 4.94 -8.29
N LYS A 79 4.61 5.44 -7.06
CA LYS A 79 5.49 6.50 -6.53
C LYS A 79 6.96 6.07 -6.50
N SER A 80 7.25 4.84 -6.09
CA SER A 80 8.63 4.30 -6.09
C SER A 80 9.19 4.14 -7.51
N ASN A 81 8.38 3.68 -8.47
CA ASN A 81 8.80 3.56 -9.86
C ASN A 81 9.12 4.91 -10.51
N ILE A 82 8.29 5.94 -10.23
CA ILE A 82 8.51 7.30 -10.71
C ILE A 82 9.83 7.84 -10.14
N ALA A 83 10.04 7.70 -8.83
CA ALA A 83 11.29 8.12 -8.17
C ALA A 83 12.53 7.47 -8.79
N PHE A 84 12.48 6.16 -9.05
CA PHE A 84 13.57 5.45 -9.72
C PHE A 84 13.83 5.98 -11.14
N GLN A 85 12.78 6.21 -11.95
CA GLN A 85 12.95 6.74 -13.31
C GLN A 85 13.54 8.14 -13.31
N THR A 86 13.09 9.03 -12.42
CA THR A 86 13.63 10.38 -12.29
C THR A 86 15.11 10.35 -11.92
N GLU A 87 15.49 9.52 -10.96
CA GLU A 87 16.87 9.42 -10.49
C GLU A 87 17.79 8.76 -11.53
N TYR A 88 17.27 7.78 -12.28
CA TYR A 88 17.98 7.16 -13.39
C TYR A 88 18.23 8.15 -14.53
N GLN A 89 17.22 8.94 -14.91
CA GLN A 89 17.38 9.95 -15.96
C GLN A 89 18.38 11.04 -15.58
N ARG A 90 18.28 11.56 -14.35
CA ARG A 90 19.20 12.58 -13.82
C ARG A 90 20.66 12.15 -13.84
N ARG A 91 20.92 10.85 -13.68
CA ARG A 91 22.27 10.25 -13.68
C ARG A 91 22.69 9.66 -15.03
N SER A 92 21.79 9.65 -16.01
CA SER A 92 22.07 9.24 -17.39
C SER A 92 22.44 10.41 -18.31
N GLN A 93 22.17 11.65 -17.88
CA GLN A 93 22.66 12.84 -18.57
C GLN A 93 24.17 12.97 -18.34
N PRO A 94 24.97 13.23 -19.40
CA PRO A 94 26.42 13.29 -19.33
C PRO A 94 26.94 14.47 -18.51
#